data_AF-A0A7X5F9K9-F1
#
_entry.id   AF-A0A7X5F9K9-F1
#
_cell.length_a   1.000
_cell.length_b   1.000
_cell.length_c   1.000
_cell.angle_alpha   90.00
_cell.angle_beta   90.00
_cell.angle_gamma   90.00
#
_symmetry.space_group_name_H-M   'P 1'
#
loop_
_entity.id
_entity.type
_entity.pdbx_description
1 polymer ?
#
loop_
_entity_poly.entity_id
_entity_poly.type
_entity_poly.pdbx_seq_one_letter_code
_entity_poly.pdbx_strand_id
1 'polypeptide(L)' 'MKTNKSYTKRLKVTKNGKIIARKAGQNHFNAKESGSKHLARKRTQNISLSKRITRRFLPKSGA' A
#
# COMPACT_ATOMS: atom_id res chain seq x y z
N MET A 1 -15.72 7.07 -14.00
CA MET A 1 -15.33 5.78 -13.39
C MET A 1 -15.59 5.80 -11.89
N LYS A 2 -16.18 4.74 -11.30
CA LYS A 2 -16.42 4.67 -9.85
C LYS A 2 -15.11 4.43 -9.10
N THR A 3 -15.01 4.94 -7.86
CA THR A 3 -13.83 4.72 -7.01
C THR A 3 -13.75 3.25 -6.62
N ASN A 4 -12.60 2.63 -6.81
CA ASN A 4 -12.37 1.30 -6.26
C ASN A 4 -12.09 1.41 -4.75
N LYS A 5 -13.16 1.26 -3.97
CA LYS A 5 -13.13 1.43 -2.50
C LYS A 5 -12.15 0.49 -1.81
N SER A 6 -11.92 -0.72 -2.36
CA SER A 6 -11.01 -1.68 -1.74
C SER A 6 -9.56 -1.20 -1.80
N TYR A 7 -9.16 -0.57 -2.91
CA TYR A 7 -7.83 0.00 -3.07
C TYR A 7 -7.68 1.33 -2.34
N THR A 8 -8.64 2.25 -2.44
CA THR A 8 -8.53 3.56 -1.76
C THR A 8 -8.45 3.43 -0.23
N LYS A 9 -9.04 2.39 0.36
CA LYS A 9 -8.92 2.11 1.81
C LYS A 9 -7.54 1.58 2.23
N ARG A 10 -6.76 1.04 1.30
CA ARG A 10 -5.52 0.30 1.58
C ARG A 10 -4.27 0.98 1.03
N LEU A 11 -4.42 1.75 -0.05
CA LEU A 11 -3.38 2.46 -0.77
C LEU A 11 -3.61 3.96 -0.62
N LYS A 12 -2.54 4.70 -0.32
CA LYS A 12 -2.57 6.16 -0.32
C LYS A 12 -1.69 6.70 -1.44
N VAL A 13 -2.26 7.59 -2.24
CA VAL A 13 -1.49 8.41 -3.19
C VAL A 13 -1.00 9.64 -2.44
N THR A 14 0.30 9.85 -2.45
CA THR A 14 0.92 11.04 -1.84
C THR A 14 0.81 12.23 -2.79
N LYS A 15 1.04 13.45 -2.28
CA LYS A 15 1.00 14.68 -3.09
C LYS A 15 1.92 14.63 -4.34
N ASN A 16 3.02 13.88 -4.28
CA ASN A 16 3.97 13.74 -5.38
C ASN A 16 3.66 12.53 -6.28
N GLY A 17 2.45 11.96 -6.21
CA GLY A 17 2.01 10.83 -7.04
C GLY A 17 2.54 9.45 -6.62
N LYS A 18 3.42 9.36 -5.60
CA LYS A 18 3.92 8.07 -5.08
C LYS A 18 2.80 7.33 -4.35
N ILE A 19 2.73 6.01 -4.54
CA ILE A 19 1.72 5.15 -3.93
C ILE A 19 2.36 4.42 -2.74
N ILE A 20 1.79 4.63 -1.56
CA ILE A 20 2.27 3.99 -0.32
C ILE A 20 1.24 3.01 0.24
N ALA A 21 1.73 1.95 0.84
CA ALA A 21 0.93 0.91 1.49
C ALA A 21 1.63 0.35 2.74
N ARG A 22 0.85 -0.30 3.61
CA ARG A 22 1.40 -1.11 4.71
C ARG A 22 2.00 -2.40 4.16
N LYS A 23 3.09 -2.89 4.77
CA LYS A 23 3.65 -4.20 4.44
C LYS A 23 2.65 -5.30 4.82
N ALA A 24 2.47 -6.28 3.94
CA ALA A 24 1.66 -7.46 4.20
C ALA A 24 2.34 -8.42 5.19
N GLY A 25 1.58 -9.43 5.66
CA GLY A 25 2.10 -10.57 6.41
C GLY A 25 2.14 -10.40 7.93
N GLN A 26 1.49 -9.37 8.51
CA GLN A 26 1.30 -9.29 9.96
C GLN A 26 0.14 -10.19 10.38
N ASN A 27 0.39 -11.19 11.23
CA ASN A 27 -0.60 -12.16 11.69
C ASN A 27 -0.26 -12.69 13.11
N HIS A 28 -1.02 -13.68 13.60
CA HIS A 28 -0.83 -14.29 14.91
C HIS A 28 0.54 -14.98 15.09
N PHE A 29 1.14 -15.49 14.02
CA PHE A 29 2.45 -16.14 14.07
C PHE A 29 3.62 -15.16 14.25
N ASN A 30 3.36 -13.85 14.24
CA ASN A 30 4.36 -12.82 14.55
C ASN A 30 5.03 -13.01 15.91
N ALA A 31 4.38 -13.70 16.86
CA ALA A 31 4.97 -14.02 18.16
C ALA A 31 6.26 -14.85 18.05
N LYS A 32 6.45 -15.58 16.95
CA LYS A 32 7.64 -16.39 16.66
C LYS A 32 8.69 -15.65 15.82
N GLU A 33 8.39 -14.43 15.37
CA GLU A 33 9.31 -13.64 14.56
C GLU A 33 10.23 -12.76 15.40
N SER A 34 11.42 -12.48 14.88
CA SER A 34 12.36 -11.55 15.53
C SER A 34 11.80 -10.12 15.54
N GLY A 35 12.10 -9.38 16.61
CA GLY A 35 11.66 -7.99 16.78
C GLY A 35 12.08 -7.08 15.62
N SER A 36 13.28 -7.28 15.06
CA SER A 36 13.78 -6.52 13.90
C SER A 36 12.89 -6.68 12.66
N LYS A 37 12.45 -7.90 12.36
CA LYS A 37 11.52 -8.18 11.25
C LYS A 37 10.16 -7.54 11.50
N HIS A 38 9.66 -7.59 12.75
CA HIS A 38 8.39 -6.96 13.10
C HIS A 38 8.45 -5.43 12.93
N LEU A 39 9.51 -4.77 13.42
CA LEU A 39 9.72 -3.32 13.28
C LEU A 39 9.86 -2.90 11.82
N ALA A 40 10.60 -3.66 11.00
CA ALA A 40 10.71 -3.39 9.58
C ALA A 40 9.35 -3.42 8.86
N ARG A 41 8.46 -4.34 9.24
CA ARG A 41 7.11 -4.47 8.66
C ARG A 41 6.13 -3.38 9.12
N LYS A 42 6.40 -2.66 10.21
CA LYS A 42 5.59 -1.50 10.63
C LYS A 42 5.76 -0.29 9.72
N ARG A 43 6.87 -0.20 8.97
CA ARG A 43 7.13 0.91 8.05
C ARG A 43 6.30 0.78 6.77
N THR A 44 5.68 1.89 6.34
CA THR A 44 5.02 1.98 5.03
C THR A 44 6.01 1.80 3.90
N GLN A 45 5.58 1.13 2.85
CA GLN A 45 6.38 0.81 1.67
C GLN A 45 5.85 1.56 0.45
N ASN A 46 6.76 1.93 -0.44
CA ASN A 46 6.40 2.45 -1.75
C ASN A 46 6.05 1.29 -2.68
N ILE A 47 4.94 1.41 -3.41
CA ILE A 47 4.57 0.46 -4.46
C ILE A 47 4.86 1.10 -5.81
N SER A 48 5.67 0.42 -6.61
CA SER A 48 5.88 0.78 -8.01
C SER A 48 4.81 0.11 -8.87
N LEU A 49 3.99 0.92 -9.55
CA LEU A 49 2.96 0.47 -10.48
C LEU A 49 3.13 1.22 -11.80
N SER A 50 2.81 0.55 -12.92
CA SER A 50 2.78 1.23 -14.21
C SER A 50 1.61 2.21 -14.29
N LYS A 51 1.78 3.31 -15.04
CA LYS A 51 0.73 4.33 -15.26
C LYS A 51 -0.57 3.73 -15.80
N ARG A 52 -0.49 2.63 -16.56
CA ARG A 52 -1.66 1.91 -17.08
C ARG A 52 -2.50 1.32 -15.94
N ILE A 53 -1.85 0.67 -14.98
CA ILE A 53 -2.52 0.02 -13.84
C ILE A 53 -3.07 1.09 -12.89
N THR A 54 -2.29 2.13 -12.59
CA THR A 54 -2.75 3.22 -11.70
C THR A 54 -3.99 3.90 -12.25
N ARG A 55 -4.00 4.27 -13.55
CA ARG A 55 -5.16 4.90 -14.20
C ARG A 55 -6.41 4.02 -14.19
N ARG A 56 -6.25 2.69 -14.34
CA ARG A 56 -7.37 1.75 -14.36
C ARG A 56 -8.00 1.54 -12.99
N PHE A 57 -7.19 1.43 -11.94
CA PHE A 57 -7.66 1.03 -10.61
C PHE A 57 -7.78 2.18 -9.58
N LEU A 58 -7.12 3.31 -9.83
CA LEU A 58 -7.09 4.49 -8.96
C LEU A 58 -7.56 5.78 -9.67
N PRO A 59 -8.72 5.77 -10.36
CA PRO A 59 -9.11 6.82 -11.30
C PRO A 59 -9.43 8.20 -10.71
N LYS A 60 -9.61 8.32 -9.39
CA LYS A 60 -9.94 9.59 -8.69
C LYS A 60 -8.86 10.05 -7.72
N SER A 61 -7.66 9.47 -7.83
CA SER A 61 -6.64 9.54 -6.78
C SER A 61 -5.52 10.53 -7.07
N GLY A 62 -5.58 11.25 -8.20
CA GLY A 62 -4.54 12.19 -8.64
C GLY A 62 -3.22 11.53 -9.07
N ALA A 63 -3.23 10.24 -9.40
CA ALA A 63 -2.08 9.42 -9.82
C ALA A 63 -2.10 9.08 -11.32
#